data_AF-A0A927QMI6-F1
#
_entry.id   AF-A0A927QMI6-F1
#
_cell.length_a   1.000
_cell.length_b   1.000
_cell.length_c   1.000
_cell.angle_alpha   90.00
_cell.angle_beta   90.00
_cell.angle_gamma   90.00
#
_symmetry.space_group_name_H-M   'P 1'
#
loop_
_entity.id
_entity.type
_entity.pdbx_description
1 polymer ?
#
loop_
_entity_poly.entity_id
_entity_poly.type
_entity_poly.pdbx_seq_one_letter_code
_entity_poly.pdbx_strand_id
1 'polypeptide(L)'
;MSVRSMASARLTDGRPQVFAGSNHGLFTRWKVSEHPDAGWTDWQQFDFDHGRVVSLAAAPLTDERPQIFAVSEGGELWSTWKVTTDASAAWADWTKFNGLPGSARSVGVATLTDGRPQIVVGTDSGSVSSWKVSTHPDDAWSEWSSFDGPPA
;
A
#
# COMPACT_ATOMS: atom_id res chain seq x y z
N MET A 1 2.33 -22.46 2.95
CA MET A 1 1.53 -21.23 3.07
C MET A 1 1.24 -20.73 1.66
N SER A 2 -0.03 -20.50 1.29
CA SER A 2 -0.35 -19.91 -0.02
C SER A 2 -0.38 -18.39 0.13
N VAL A 3 0.47 -17.71 -0.61
CA VAL A 3 0.40 -16.25 -0.77
C VAL A 3 -0.72 -15.94 -1.76
N ARG A 4 -1.55 -14.94 -1.46
CA ARG A 4 -2.69 -14.54 -2.28
C ARG A 4 -2.51 -13.16 -2.93
N SER A 5 -1.78 -12.30 -2.25
CA SER A 5 -1.44 -10.96 -2.74
C SER A 5 -0.08 -10.57 -2.19
N MET A 6 0.68 -9.80 -2.97
CA MET A 6 1.98 -9.26 -2.57
C MET A 6 2.13 -7.82 -3.03
N ALA A 7 2.86 -7.05 -2.24
CA ALA A 7 3.42 -5.77 -2.64
C ALA A 7 4.85 -5.64 -2.14
N SER A 8 5.63 -4.80 -2.79
CA SER A 8 6.97 -4.41 -2.34
C SER A 8 7.03 -2.91 -2.18
N ALA A 9 7.72 -2.46 -1.13
CA ALA A 9 8.06 -1.06 -0.92
C ALA A 9 9.58 -0.91 -0.83
N ARG A 10 10.07 0.29 -1.13
CA ARG A 10 11.44 0.70 -0.84
C ARG A 10 11.43 1.43 0.51
N LEU A 11 12.27 1.00 1.45
CA LEU A 11 12.55 1.76 2.67
C LEU A 11 13.36 3.01 2.32
N THR A 12 13.34 4.02 3.18
CA THR A 12 14.05 5.29 2.95
C THR A 12 15.57 5.14 2.84
N ASP A 13 16.13 4.05 3.38
CA ASP A 13 17.53 3.65 3.22
C ASP A 13 17.80 2.82 1.94
N GLY A 14 16.79 2.66 1.08
CA GLY A 14 16.89 1.95 -0.20
C GLY A 14 16.68 0.45 -0.12
N ARG A 15 16.59 -0.15 1.07
CA ARG A 15 16.32 -1.59 1.22
C ARG A 15 14.91 -1.94 0.75
N PRO A 16 14.70 -3.06 0.05
CA PRO A 16 13.37 -3.55 -0.26
C PRO A 16 12.71 -4.17 0.98
N GLN A 17 11.42 -3.90 1.14
CA GLN A 17 10.52 -4.58 2.07
C GLN A 17 9.37 -5.19 1.28
N VAL A 18 8.98 -6.42 1.60
CA VAL A 18 7.90 -7.16 0.93
C VAL A 18 6.80 -7.43 1.92
N PHE A 19 5.55 -7.32 1.45
CA PHE A 19 4.33 -7.61 2.18
C PHE A 19 3.57 -8.71 1.46
N ALA A 20 3.07 -9.69 2.20
CA ALA A 20 2.38 -10.84 1.65
C ALA A 20 1.10 -11.14 2.45
N GLY A 21 -0.04 -11.05 1.77
CA GLY A 21 -1.32 -11.49 2.31
C GLY A 21 -1.50 -12.99 2.12
N SER A 22 -1.96 -13.68 3.16
CA SER A 22 -2.24 -15.11 3.16
C SER A 22 -3.53 -15.43 3.92
N ASN A 23 -3.91 -16.72 3.97
CA ASN A 23 -5.01 -17.17 4.82
C ASN A 23 -4.72 -17.05 6.33
N HIS A 24 -3.46 -16.82 6.71
CA HIS A 24 -3.03 -16.69 8.10
C HIS A 24 -2.77 -15.23 8.50
N GLY A 25 -3.14 -14.27 7.65
CA GLY A 25 -2.92 -12.84 7.88
C GLY A 25 -1.92 -12.23 6.90
N LEU A 26 -1.53 -11.00 7.23
CA LEU A 26 -0.55 -10.20 6.50
C LEU A 26 0.81 -10.33 7.16
N PHE A 27 1.85 -10.53 6.35
CA PHE A 27 3.22 -10.71 6.80
C PHE A 27 4.16 -9.78 6.06
N THR A 28 5.27 -9.44 6.70
CA THR A 28 6.33 -8.62 6.10
C THR A 28 7.71 -9.20 6.34
N ARG A 29 8.65 -8.90 5.45
CA ARG A 29 10.09 -9.07 5.66
C ARG A 29 10.86 -8.07 4.81
N TRP A 30 12.08 -7.77 5.20
CA TRP A 30 12.94 -6.82 4.49
C TRP A 30 14.39 -7.30 4.44
N LYS A 31 15.21 -6.68 3.61
CA LYS A 31 16.65 -6.96 3.60
C LYS A 31 17.32 -6.50 4.88
N VAL A 32 18.29 -7.28 5.36
CA VAL A 32 19.03 -6.96 6.59
C VAL A 32 19.92 -5.72 6.41
N SER A 33 20.46 -5.51 5.21
CA SER A 33 21.26 -4.31 4.88
C SER A 33 21.03 -3.88 3.43
N GLU A 34 21.63 -2.74 3.05
CA GLU A 34 21.56 -2.16 1.69
C GLU A 34 22.31 -2.99 0.64
N HIS A 35 23.13 -3.95 1.06
CA HIS A 35 23.92 -4.76 0.13
C HIS A 35 23.00 -5.60 -0.79
N PRO A 36 23.25 -5.66 -2.11
CA PRO A 36 22.47 -6.46 -3.07
C PRO A 36 22.40 -7.96 -2.72
N ASP A 37 23.42 -8.49 -2.04
CA ASP A 37 23.45 -9.90 -1.60
C ASP A 37 23.07 -10.09 -0.13
N ALA A 38 22.63 -9.03 0.57
CA ALA A 38 22.18 -9.16 1.94
C ALA A 38 21.02 -10.15 2.05
N GLY A 39 21.08 -10.97 3.09
CA GLY A 39 19.96 -11.82 3.47
C GLY A 39 18.70 -11.01 3.81
N TRP A 40 17.59 -11.72 3.93
CA TRP A 40 16.33 -11.15 4.37
C TRP A 40 16.08 -11.52 5.83
N THR A 41 15.41 -10.66 6.59
CA THR A 41 14.86 -11.00 7.91
C THR A 41 13.90 -12.18 7.78
N ASP A 42 13.61 -12.89 8.87
CA ASP A 42 12.49 -13.83 8.87
C ASP A 42 11.17 -13.12 8.55
N TRP A 43 10.17 -13.89 8.11
CA TRP A 43 8.81 -13.37 7.98
C TRP A 43 8.26 -13.03 9.36
N GLN A 44 7.69 -11.84 9.47
CA GLN A 44 7.04 -11.35 10.68
C GLN A 44 5.59 -11.02 10.37
N GLN A 45 4.71 -11.18 11.36
CA GLN A 45 3.34 -10.71 11.24
C GLN A 45 3.35 -9.19 11.08
N PHE A 46 2.54 -8.71 10.16
CA PHE A 46 2.31 -7.29 9.95
C PHE A 46 0.83 -7.04 10.27
N ASP A 47 0.59 -6.50 11.44
CA ASP A 47 -0.74 -6.43 12.05
C ASP A 47 -1.78 -5.90 11.07
N PHE A 48 -2.87 -6.65 10.91
CA PHE A 48 -4.01 -6.29 10.07
C PHE A 48 -5.20 -7.10 10.57
N ASP A 49 -6.09 -6.46 11.33
CA ASP A 49 -7.24 -7.08 12.00
C ASP A 49 -8.57 -6.80 11.28
N HIS A 50 -8.52 -6.20 10.09
CA HIS A 50 -9.69 -5.83 9.29
C HIS A 50 -10.10 -6.94 8.28
N GLY A 51 -9.86 -8.21 8.64
CA GLY A 51 -10.18 -9.38 7.81
C GLY A 51 -9.05 -9.82 6.89
N ARG A 52 -9.36 -10.70 5.92
CA ARG A 52 -8.33 -11.23 5.01
C ARG A 52 -7.98 -10.19 3.94
N VAL A 53 -6.69 -10.02 3.66
CA VAL A 53 -6.22 -9.19 2.54
C VAL A 53 -6.46 -9.90 1.21
N VAL A 54 -7.07 -9.20 0.25
CA VAL A 54 -7.31 -9.69 -1.11
C VAL A 54 -6.44 -9.01 -2.18
N SER A 55 -6.02 -7.77 -1.96
CA SER A 55 -5.11 -7.03 -2.84
C SER A 55 -4.21 -6.11 -2.03
N LEU A 56 -2.96 -5.95 -2.45
CA LEU A 56 -1.97 -5.06 -1.84
C LEU A 56 -1.36 -4.18 -2.91
N ALA A 57 -1.06 -2.94 -2.52
CA ALA A 57 -0.23 -2.02 -3.29
C ALA A 57 0.65 -1.22 -2.33
N ALA A 58 1.82 -0.77 -2.78
CA ALA A 58 2.70 0.07 -1.99
C ALA A 58 3.44 1.06 -2.88
N ALA A 59 3.63 2.29 -2.39
CA ALA A 59 4.40 3.33 -3.06
C ALA A 59 5.02 4.27 -2.02
N PRO A 60 6.13 4.95 -2.36
CA PRO A 60 6.64 6.02 -1.52
C PRO A 60 5.71 7.24 -1.54
N LEU A 61 5.62 7.92 -0.40
CA LEU A 61 5.24 9.33 -0.32
C LEU A 61 6.37 10.20 -0.90
N THR A 62 6.11 11.50 -1.08
CA THR A 62 7.09 12.44 -1.64
C THR A 62 8.33 12.65 -0.77
N ASP A 63 8.29 12.26 0.51
CA ASP A 63 9.43 12.24 1.43
C ASP A 63 10.07 10.83 1.56
N GLU A 64 9.80 9.94 0.60
CA GLU A 64 10.27 8.56 0.52
C GLU A 64 9.74 7.61 1.60
N ARG A 65 8.87 8.07 2.51
CA ARG A 65 8.20 7.16 3.46
C ARG A 65 7.30 6.20 2.69
N PRO A 66 7.41 4.88 2.88
CA PRO A 66 6.52 3.94 2.22
C PRO A 66 5.10 4.04 2.80
N GLN A 67 4.11 4.05 1.92
CA GLN A 67 2.69 3.88 2.23
C GLN A 67 2.18 2.61 1.56
N ILE A 68 1.35 1.87 2.29
CA ILE A 68 0.75 0.61 1.87
C ILE A 68 -0.77 0.77 1.82
N PHE A 69 -1.37 0.12 0.84
CA PHE A 69 -2.81 0.01 0.66
C PHE A 69 -3.20 -1.47 0.68
N ALA A 70 -4.23 -1.80 1.43
CA ALA A 70 -4.77 -3.15 1.53
C ALA A 70 -6.27 -3.13 1.26
N VAL A 71 -6.71 -4.01 0.37
CA VAL A 71 -8.14 -4.32 0.20
C VAL A 71 -8.47 -5.51 1.08
N SER A 72 -9.49 -5.36 1.94
CA SER A 72 -10.01 -6.45 2.76
C SER A 72 -11.03 -7.31 2.01
N GLU A 73 -11.27 -8.53 2.47
CA GLU A 73 -12.34 -9.42 1.96
C GLU A 73 -13.74 -8.79 2.11
N GLY A 74 -13.92 -7.86 3.05
CA GLY A 74 -15.14 -7.07 3.20
C GLY A 74 -15.31 -5.97 2.16
N GLY A 75 -14.35 -5.78 1.25
CA GLY A 75 -14.39 -4.76 0.20
C GLY A 75 -13.98 -3.37 0.66
N GLU A 76 -13.30 -3.26 1.80
CA GLU A 76 -12.81 -1.98 2.31
C GLU A 76 -11.36 -1.74 1.89
N LEU A 77 -11.03 -0.48 1.60
CA LEU A 77 -9.66 -0.04 1.37
C LEU A 77 -9.08 0.54 2.66
N TRP A 78 -7.93 0.04 3.07
CA TRP A 78 -7.20 0.45 4.26
C TRP A 78 -5.80 0.93 3.87
N SER A 79 -5.24 1.85 4.66
CA SER A 79 -3.86 2.31 4.47
C SER A 79 -3.10 2.52 5.77
N THR A 80 -1.80 2.31 5.69
CA THR A 80 -0.79 2.60 6.73
C THR A 80 0.48 3.11 6.07
N TRP A 81 1.30 3.87 6.79
CA TRP A 81 2.56 4.46 6.32
C TRP A 81 3.60 4.50 7.44
N LYS A 82 4.88 4.61 7.09
CA LYS A 82 5.93 4.89 8.09
C LYS A 82 5.72 6.29 8.68
N VAL A 83 5.82 6.42 10.01
CA VAL A 83 5.53 7.70 10.68
C VAL A 83 6.62 8.76 10.49
N THR A 84 7.85 8.36 10.22
CA THR A 84 8.98 9.25 9.90
C THR A 84 9.83 8.68 8.77
N THR A 85 10.81 9.45 8.30
CA THR A 85 11.75 9.04 7.23
C THR A 85 12.86 8.10 7.70
N ASP A 86 12.84 7.66 8.97
CA ASP A 86 13.72 6.59 9.43
C ASP A 86 13.22 5.25 8.89
N ALA A 87 14.09 4.48 8.23
CA ALA A 87 13.74 3.17 7.69
C ALA A 87 13.25 2.18 8.76
N SER A 88 13.64 2.38 10.02
CA SER A 88 13.22 1.62 11.19
C SER A 88 12.02 2.22 11.93
N ALA A 89 11.45 3.33 11.46
CA ALA A 89 10.31 3.98 12.11
C ALA A 89 9.12 3.02 12.27
N ALA A 90 8.26 3.31 13.25
CA ALA A 90 6.99 2.61 13.38
C ALA A 90 6.09 2.85 12.15
N TRP A 91 5.14 1.95 11.94
CA TRP A 91 4.02 2.17 11.04
C TRP A 91 2.91 2.88 11.80
N ALA A 92 2.16 3.74 11.12
CA ALA A 92 0.92 4.30 11.64
C ALA A 92 -0.12 3.19 11.82
N ASP A 93 -1.12 3.42 12.67
CA ASP A 93 -2.28 2.54 12.73
C ASP A 93 -2.96 2.46 11.36
N TRP A 94 -3.56 1.30 11.06
CA TRP A 94 -4.37 1.17 9.86
C TRP A 94 -5.58 2.08 9.93
N THR A 95 -5.82 2.80 8.84
CA THR A 95 -6.96 3.69 8.71
C THR A 95 -7.75 3.37 7.46
N LYS A 96 -9.07 3.45 7.56
CA LYS A 96 -9.95 3.27 6.41
C LYS A 96 -9.72 4.43 5.44
N PHE A 97 -9.44 4.11 4.18
CA PHE A 97 -8.93 5.07 3.24
C PHE A 97 -10.05 5.84 2.52
N ASN A 98 -10.12 7.13 2.82
CA ASN A 98 -10.78 8.20 2.06
C ASN A 98 -12.22 7.92 1.57
N GLY A 99 -13.03 7.15 2.30
CA GLY A 99 -14.46 6.96 1.99
C GLY A 99 -14.74 6.41 0.58
N LEU A 100 -14.02 5.37 0.17
CA LEU A 100 -14.17 4.73 -1.14
C LEU A 100 -15.65 4.51 -1.56
N PRO A 101 -16.06 4.94 -2.77
CA PRO A 101 -17.36 4.60 -3.32
C PRO A 101 -17.40 3.12 -3.77
N GLY A 102 -18.33 2.34 -3.22
CA GLY A 102 -18.51 0.93 -3.55
C GLY A 102 -17.53 0.01 -2.81
N SER A 103 -17.47 -1.26 -3.23
CA SER A 103 -16.66 -2.29 -2.58
C SER A 103 -15.39 -2.55 -3.39
N ALA A 104 -14.21 -2.31 -2.81
CA ALA A 104 -12.92 -2.59 -3.45
C ALA A 104 -12.73 -4.09 -3.73
N ARG A 105 -12.10 -4.38 -4.87
CA ARG A 105 -11.71 -5.73 -5.31
C ARG A 105 -10.21 -5.81 -5.59
N SER A 106 -9.62 -4.73 -6.06
CA SER A 106 -8.19 -4.62 -6.35
C SER A 106 -7.70 -3.19 -6.14
N VAL A 107 -6.40 -3.04 -5.91
CA VAL A 107 -5.74 -1.74 -5.83
C VAL A 107 -4.43 -1.77 -6.60
N GLY A 108 -4.22 -0.74 -7.42
CA GLY A 108 -2.94 -0.43 -8.06
C GLY A 108 -2.46 0.95 -7.63
N VAL A 109 -1.15 1.17 -7.69
CA VAL A 109 -0.53 2.46 -7.36
C VAL A 109 0.58 2.77 -8.35
N ALA A 110 0.74 4.05 -8.66
CA ALA A 110 1.83 4.59 -9.46
C ALA A 110 2.34 5.88 -8.83
N THR A 111 3.62 6.18 -9.06
CA THR A 111 4.22 7.47 -8.69
C THR A 111 4.14 8.41 -9.88
N LEU A 112 3.53 9.58 -9.69
CA LEU A 112 3.47 10.65 -10.66
C LEU A 112 4.85 11.27 -10.88
N THR A 113 5.02 12.01 -11.97
CA THR A 113 6.31 12.61 -12.36
C THR A 113 6.87 13.59 -11.33
N ASP A 114 6.03 14.13 -10.45
CA ASP A 114 6.39 15.03 -9.35
C ASP A 114 6.57 14.31 -8.00
N GLY A 115 6.62 12.98 -8.00
CA GLY A 115 6.85 12.15 -6.82
C GLY A 115 5.60 11.80 -6.02
N ARG A 116 4.44 12.38 -6.35
CA ARG A 116 3.19 12.10 -5.63
C ARG A 116 2.64 10.72 -6.01
N PRO A 117 2.09 9.95 -5.07
CA PRO A 117 1.40 8.71 -5.40
C PRO A 117 -0.01 8.98 -5.96
N GLN A 118 -0.41 8.17 -6.93
CA GLN A 118 -1.78 8.01 -7.43
C GLN A 118 -2.20 6.55 -7.30
N ILE A 119 -3.38 6.31 -6.75
CA ILE A 119 -3.98 4.99 -6.67
C ILE A 119 -5.14 4.86 -7.65
N VAL A 120 -5.35 3.64 -8.13
CA VAL A 120 -6.54 3.22 -8.87
C VAL A 120 -7.11 2.01 -8.15
N VAL A 121 -8.41 2.02 -7.91
CA VAL A 121 -9.13 0.97 -7.19
C VAL A 121 -10.19 0.41 -8.13
N GLY A 122 -10.10 -0.89 -8.39
CA GLY A 122 -11.19 -1.63 -9.03
C GLY A 122 -12.24 -1.95 -7.99
N THR A 123 -13.49 -1.57 -8.23
CA THR A 123 -14.63 -1.80 -7.35
C THR A 123 -15.61 -2.79 -7.97
N ASP A 124 -16.69 -3.10 -7.25
CA ASP A 124 -17.84 -3.86 -7.75
C ASP A 124 -18.68 -3.12 -8.80
N SER A 125 -18.47 -1.82 -8.99
CA SER A 125 -19.26 -0.95 -9.87
C SER A 125 -18.44 -0.22 -10.94
N GLY A 126 -17.13 -0.41 -10.98
CA GLY A 126 -16.25 0.24 -11.95
C GLY A 126 -14.82 0.36 -11.42
N SER A 127 -14.11 1.41 -11.82
CA SER A 127 -12.85 1.79 -11.20
C SER A 127 -12.85 3.26 -10.84
N VAL A 128 -12.11 3.61 -9.80
CA VAL A 128 -11.96 5.00 -9.32
C VAL A 128 -10.49 5.28 -9.03
N SER A 129 -10.10 6.55 -9.12
CA SER A 129 -8.75 7.01 -8.84
C SER A 129 -8.71 8.15 -7.84
N SER A 130 -7.62 8.23 -7.08
CA SER A 130 -7.32 9.33 -6.16
C SER A 130 -5.80 9.54 -6.10
N TRP A 131 -5.34 10.78 -5.93
CA TRP A 131 -3.92 11.14 -5.87
C TRP A 131 -3.63 12.16 -4.76
N LYS A 132 -2.40 12.22 -4.25
CA LYS A 132 -1.99 13.29 -3.31
C LYS A 132 -2.12 14.66 -3.97
N VAL A 133 -2.79 15.61 -3.33
CA VAL A 133 -3.12 16.91 -3.97
C VAL A 133 -1.92 17.84 -4.13
N SER A 134 -0.88 17.65 -3.32
CA SER A 134 0.36 18.43 -3.35
C SER A 134 1.58 17.53 -3.09
N THR A 135 2.78 18.11 -3.23
CA THR A 135 4.04 17.42 -2.93
C THR A 135 4.37 17.38 -1.44
N HIS A 136 3.55 17.97 -0.58
CA HIS A 136 3.69 17.81 0.86
C HIS A 136 3.14 16.41 1.26
N PRO A 137 3.96 15.53 1.88
CA PRO A 137 3.65 14.11 2.02
C PRO A 137 2.43 13.84 2.89
N ASP A 138 2.09 14.75 3.81
CA ASP A 138 0.96 14.61 4.73
C ASP A 138 -0.31 15.32 4.26
N ASP A 139 -0.29 15.97 3.09
CA ASP A 139 -1.48 16.66 2.56
C ASP A 139 -2.60 15.68 2.19
N ALA A 140 -3.80 16.21 1.98
CA ALA A 140 -4.94 15.38 1.63
C ALA A 140 -4.74 14.61 0.31
N TRP A 141 -5.50 13.53 0.17
CA TRP A 141 -5.75 12.90 -1.12
C TRP A 141 -6.88 13.64 -1.83
N SER A 142 -6.91 13.60 -3.15
CA SER A 142 -8.03 14.13 -3.93
C SER A 142 -9.31 13.35 -3.61
N GLU A 143 -10.46 13.98 -3.84
CA GLU A 143 -11.71 13.25 -3.98
C GLU A 143 -11.58 12.14 -5.04
N TRP A 144 -12.41 11.11 -4.93
CA TRP A 144 -12.46 10.05 -5.92
C TRP A 144 -13.02 10.56 -7.24
N SER A 145 -12.33 10.25 -8.33
CA SER A 145 -12.84 10.41 -9.69
C SER A 145 -13.06 9.05 -10.33
N SER A 146 -14.02 8.94 -11.25
CA SER A 146 -14.15 7.75 -12.08
C SER A 146 -12.86 7.52 -12.87
N PHE A 147 -12.44 6.26 -12.94
CA PHE A 147 -11.35 5.81 -13.78
C PHE A 147 -11.95 4.84 -14.80
N ASP A 148 -12.04 5.27 -16.05
CA ASP A 148 -12.65 4.46 -17.09
C ASP A 148 -11.83 3.17 -17.27
N GLY A 149 -12.51 2.04 -17.06
CA GLY A 149 -11.92 0.73 -17.22
C GLY A 149 -11.58 0.42 -18.68
N PRO A 150 -10.81 -0.65 -18.94
CA PRO A 150 -10.61 -1.11 -20.30
C PRO A 150 -11.97 -1.44 -20.96
N PRO A 151 -12.08 -1.34 -22.30
CA PRO A 151 -13.24 -1.85 -23.02
C PRO A 151 -13.50 -3.31 -22.66
N ALA A 152 -14.78 -3.70 -22.62
CA ALA A 152 -15.20 -5.08 -22.38
C ALA A 152 -14.76 -6.04 -23.50
#